data_AF-D5UKV6-F1
#
_entry.id   AF-D5UKV6-F1
#
_cell.length_a   1.000
_cell.length_b   1.000
_cell.length_c   1.000
_cell.angle_alpha   90.00
_cell.angle_beta   90.00
_cell.angle_gamma   90.00
#
_symmetry.space_group_name_H-M   'P 1'
#
loop_
_entity.id
_entity.type
_entity.pdbx_description
1 polymer ?
#
loop_
_entity_poly.entity_id
_entity_poly.type
_entity_poly.pdbx_seq_one_letter_code
_entity_poly.pdbx_strand_id
1 'polypeptide(L)'
;MPDSTIADFHAVVPAGGAGTRLWPLSRSGYPKFLLDLTGSGRTLLQGTVDRLLPLTGPGNVLVVTGARHADAVVRQLPELGVDRVLAEPSPRDSMAAIGLAAAVLAERHGPDVVLGSFAADHVITGLPEFEATIREAVAAARTGAVVTVGIRATEPSTAFGYVRGGAPLDAPGAPHALRVVGFTEKPDAATAAQYLATGEYSWNAGMFVVRAGVLLDHLAAQLPALHDGLRRIAAAWDTDERDARLADTWPGLTKIAIDHAIAEPVAAAGGVAVVPGTFGWDDIGDFASLGTLLAAGGDGVATLGDADLVLRVDADGAVVATGGRTVSVVGVPDAVVVDTPDAVLVTTRAHAQQVKQAVDAWRDRGRDDLL
;
A
#
# COMPACT_ATOMS: atom_id res chain seq x y z
N MET A 1 -21.21 -19.00 -9.21
CA MET A 1 -19.98 -19.38 -8.49
C MET A 1 -20.38 -19.53 -7.04
N PRO A 2 -20.07 -20.64 -6.34
CA PRO A 2 -20.31 -20.70 -4.90
C PRO A 2 -19.55 -19.54 -4.24
N ASP A 3 -20.17 -18.91 -3.25
CA ASP A 3 -19.67 -17.71 -2.58
C ASP A 3 -18.28 -17.97 -2.00
N SER A 4 -17.24 -17.52 -2.70
CA SER A 4 -15.83 -17.71 -2.31
C SER A 4 -15.39 -16.71 -1.25
N THR A 5 -16.29 -15.82 -0.84
CA THR A 5 -16.00 -14.78 0.16
C THR A 5 -15.67 -15.41 1.51
N ILE A 6 -14.83 -14.72 2.27
CA ILE A 6 -14.52 -15.06 3.65
C ILE A 6 -15.55 -14.32 4.49
N ALA A 7 -16.47 -15.06 5.12
CA ALA A 7 -17.38 -14.48 6.10
C ALA A 7 -16.58 -13.72 7.17
N ASP A 8 -17.10 -12.60 7.67
CA ASP A 8 -16.50 -11.69 8.67
C ASP A 8 -15.23 -10.92 8.26
N PHE A 9 -14.76 -11.06 7.02
CA PHE A 9 -13.56 -10.38 6.54
C PHE A 9 -13.87 -9.06 5.82
N HIS A 10 -13.22 -7.99 6.27
CA HIS A 10 -13.25 -6.67 5.65
C HIS A 10 -11.89 -6.27 5.12
N ALA A 11 -11.83 -5.77 3.89
CA ALA A 11 -10.62 -5.14 3.38
C ALA A 11 -10.66 -3.63 3.64
N VAL A 12 -9.58 -3.12 4.20
CA VAL A 12 -9.28 -1.70 4.36
C VAL A 12 -8.19 -1.37 3.36
N VAL A 13 -8.42 -0.34 2.55
CA VAL A 13 -7.49 0.12 1.52
C VAL A 13 -7.03 1.53 1.87
N PRO A 14 -5.91 1.69 2.61
CA PRO A 14 -5.29 2.99 2.80
C PRO A 14 -4.77 3.52 1.46
N ALA A 15 -5.39 4.58 0.98
CA ALA A 15 -5.06 5.30 -0.24
C ALA A 15 -4.44 6.66 0.12
N GLY A 16 -3.17 6.59 0.53
CA GLY A 16 -2.33 7.73 0.91
C GLY A 16 -1.07 7.83 0.05
N GLY A 17 -0.28 8.88 0.30
CA GLY A 17 0.98 9.11 -0.41
C GLY A 17 0.81 9.84 -1.74
N ALA A 18 1.63 10.87 -1.98
CA ALA A 18 1.60 11.63 -3.23
C ALA A 18 2.30 10.91 -4.40
N GLY A 19 3.21 9.97 -4.10
CA GLY A 19 4.00 9.28 -5.13
C GLY A 19 5.08 10.14 -5.78
N THR A 20 5.54 11.22 -5.16
CA THR A 20 6.38 12.29 -5.76
C THR A 20 7.63 11.84 -6.56
N ARG A 21 8.11 10.61 -6.35
CA ARG A 21 9.22 10.02 -7.14
C ARG A 21 8.81 9.61 -8.56
N LEU A 22 7.51 9.57 -8.84
CA LEU A 22 6.92 9.32 -10.16
C LEU A 22 6.43 10.63 -10.82
N TRP A 23 6.82 11.79 -10.30
CA TRP A 23 6.60 13.05 -11.02
C TRP A 23 7.24 12.96 -12.43
N PRO A 24 6.62 13.47 -13.50
CA PRO A 24 5.38 14.26 -13.53
C PRO A 24 4.08 13.43 -13.67
N LEU A 25 4.13 12.09 -13.66
CA LEU A 25 2.93 11.25 -13.72
C LEU A 25 2.05 11.46 -12.48
N SER A 26 2.66 11.38 -11.30
CA SER A 26 1.97 11.58 -10.02
C SER A 26 2.18 12.99 -9.50
N ARG A 27 1.12 13.55 -8.90
CA ARG A 27 1.12 14.90 -8.31
C ARG A 27 0.41 14.92 -6.97
N SER A 28 0.58 15.98 -6.21
CA SER A 28 -0.03 16.19 -4.90
C SER A 28 -1.56 16.08 -4.93
N GLY A 29 -2.19 16.55 -6.01
CA GLY A 29 -3.62 16.48 -6.29
C GLY A 29 -4.07 15.26 -7.09
N TYR A 30 -3.15 14.50 -7.70
CA TYR A 30 -3.45 13.27 -8.43
C TYR A 30 -2.36 12.21 -8.15
N PRO A 31 -2.42 11.56 -6.98
CA PRO A 31 -1.38 10.66 -6.49
C PRO A 31 -1.30 9.35 -7.28
N LYS A 32 -0.19 8.63 -7.10
CA LYS A 32 0.09 7.40 -7.87
C LYS A 32 -1.00 6.32 -7.79
N PHE A 33 -1.72 6.19 -6.67
CA PHE A 33 -2.77 5.19 -6.55
C PHE A 33 -3.95 5.42 -7.51
N LEU A 34 -4.13 6.66 -7.99
CA LEU A 34 -5.15 7.02 -8.99
C LEU A 34 -4.69 6.85 -10.44
N LEU A 35 -3.45 6.38 -10.66
CA LEU A 35 -2.87 6.20 -11.99
C LEU A 35 -2.95 4.73 -12.42
N ASP A 36 -3.15 4.52 -13.72
CA ASP A 36 -2.85 3.24 -14.37
C ASP A 36 -1.36 3.25 -14.74
N LEU A 37 -0.55 2.62 -13.88
CA LEU A 37 0.88 2.49 -14.09
C LEU A 37 1.27 1.17 -14.77
N THR A 38 0.31 0.29 -15.03
CA THR A 38 0.55 -1.00 -15.69
C THR A 38 0.13 -0.99 -17.15
N GLY A 39 -0.58 0.05 -17.60
CA GLY A 39 -1.18 0.10 -18.94
C GLY A 39 -2.35 -0.88 -19.10
N SER A 40 -2.93 -1.35 -17.99
CA SER A 40 -3.96 -2.39 -17.99
C SER A 40 -5.38 -1.85 -18.25
N GLY A 41 -5.55 -0.53 -18.30
CA GLY A 41 -6.84 0.16 -18.26
C GLY A 41 -7.43 0.27 -16.84
N ARG A 42 -6.70 -0.18 -15.81
CA ARG A 42 -7.09 -0.10 -14.40
C ARG A 42 -6.03 0.64 -13.61
N THR A 43 -6.47 1.57 -12.76
CA THR A 43 -5.59 2.26 -11.82
C THR A 43 -5.11 1.33 -10.71
N LEU A 44 -4.02 1.68 -10.00
CA LEU A 44 -3.54 0.86 -8.88
C LEU A 44 -4.60 0.65 -7.80
N LEU A 45 -5.38 1.70 -7.49
CA LEU A 45 -6.51 1.63 -6.55
C LEU A 45 -7.57 0.64 -7.04
N GLN A 46 -7.97 0.75 -8.30
CA GLN A 46 -8.96 -0.16 -8.90
C GLN A 46 -8.46 -1.60 -8.91
N GLY A 47 -7.21 -1.83 -9.33
CA GLY A 47 -6.60 -3.16 -9.29
C GLY A 47 -6.52 -3.73 -7.87
N THR A 48 -6.32 -2.88 -6.86
CA THR A 48 -6.36 -3.27 -5.44
C THR A 48 -7.74 -3.70 -5.01
N VAL A 49 -8.78 -2.94 -5.34
CA VAL A 49 -10.16 -3.33 -5.01
C VAL A 49 -10.57 -4.59 -5.76
N ASP A 50 -10.25 -4.70 -7.06
CA ASP A 50 -10.61 -5.83 -7.90
C ASP A 50 -10.13 -7.18 -7.34
N ARG A 51 -8.89 -7.23 -6.83
CA ARG A 51 -8.34 -8.45 -6.23
C ARG A 51 -8.88 -8.76 -4.83
N LEU A 52 -9.50 -7.79 -4.16
CA LEU A 52 -10.05 -7.96 -2.81
C LEU A 52 -11.54 -8.36 -2.84
N LEU A 53 -12.27 -7.99 -3.90
CA LEU A 53 -13.69 -8.32 -4.05
C LEU A 53 -13.99 -9.83 -3.99
N PRO A 54 -13.20 -10.74 -4.61
CA PRO A 54 -13.44 -12.19 -4.51
C PRO A 54 -13.33 -12.75 -3.08
N LEU A 55 -12.58 -12.06 -2.21
CA LEU A 55 -12.31 -12.46 -0.82
C LEU A 55 -13.32 -11.86 0.17
N THR A 56 -13.81 -10.65 -0.09
CA THR A 56 -14.61 -9.86 0.86
C THR A 56 -16.07 -9.75 0.46
N GLY A 57 -16.35 -9.80 -0.84
CA GLY A 57 -17.61 -9.34 -1.42
C GLY A 57 -17.67 -7.81 -1.50
N PRO A 58 -18.55 -7.24 -2.34
CA PRO A 58 -18.61 -5.81 -2.59
C PRO A 58 -18.95 -4.95 -1.36
N GLY A 59 -19.66 -5.52 -0.39
CA GLY A 59 -20.09 -4.79 0.82
C GLY A 59 -19.01 -4.60 1.88
N ASN A 60 -17.85 -5.25 1.75
CA ASN A 60 -16.86 -5.37 2.83
C ASN A 60 -15.51 -4.76 2.50
N VAL A 61 -15.44 -3.89 1.48
CA VAL A 61 -14.26 -3.06 1.20
C VAL A 61 -14.48 -1.66 1.75
N LEU A 62 -13.47 -1.08 2.38
CA LEU A 62 -13.42 0.31 2.83
C LEU A 62 -12.15 0.95 2.26
N VAL A 63 -12.26 2.15 1.71
CA VAL A 63 -11.10 2.95 1.29
C VAL A 63 -10.91 4.08 2.29
N VAL A 64 -9.68 4.25 2.78
CA VAL A 64 -9.33 5.40 3.65
C VAL A 64 -8.42 6.32 2.87
N THR A 65 -8.80 7.57 2.67
CA THR A 65 -8.03 8.51 1.84
C THR A 65 -8.13 9.93 2.37
N GLY A 66 -7.22 10.82 1.95
CA GLY A 66 -7.33 12.24 2.30
C GLY A 66 -8.55 12.90 1.66
N ALA A 67 -9.19 13.84 2.36
CA ALA A 67 -10.39 14.54 1.90
C ALA A 67 -10.26 15.14 0.48
N ARG A 68 -9.06 15.63 0.12
CA ARG A 68 -8.77 16.15 -1.22
C ARG A 68 -8.89 15.12 -2.36
N HIS A 69 -8.83 13.83 -2.03
CA HIS A 69 -8.83 12.71 -3.00
C HIS A 69 -10.12 11.92 -3.00
N ALA A 70 -11.00 12.13 -2.01
CA ALA A 70 -12.22 11.35 -1.81
C ALA A 70 -13.11 11.31 -3.07
N ASP A 71 -13.33 12.46 -3.70
CA ASP A 71 -14.14 12.52 -4.92
C ASP A 71 -13.53 11.74 -6.09
N ALA A 72 -12.20 11.73 -6.21
CA ALA A 72 -11.52 10.97 -7.26
C ALA A 72 -11.61 9.46 -7.01
N VAL A 73 -11.47 9.04 -5.75
CA VAL A 73 -11.68 7.66 -5.31
C VAL A 73 -13.10 7.19 -5.62
N VAL A 74 -14.12 7.97 -5.23
CA VAL A 74 -15.53 7.65 -5.52
C VAL A 74 -15.80 7.52 -7.02
N ARG A 75 -15.23 8.42 -7.84
CA ARG A 75 -15.36 8.34 -9.30
C ARG A 75 -14.73 7.08 -9.89
N GLN A 76 -13.59 6.62 -9.36
CA GLN A 76 -12.93 5.40 -9.84
C GLN A 76 -13.60 4.12 -9.36
N LEU A 77 -14.32 4.18 -8.24
CA LEU A 77 -14.95 3.05 -7.55
C LEU A 77 -16.44 3.30 -7.28
N PRO A 78 -17.27 3.53 -8.33
CA PRO A 78 -18.68 3.87 -8.14
C PRO A 78 -19.48 2.76 -7.43
N GLU A 79 -19.08 1.50 -7.62
CA GLU A 79 -19.70 0.30 -7.04
C GLU A 79 -19.56 0.22 -5.50
N LEU A 80 -18.55 0.90 -4.93
CA LEU A 80 -18.25 0.85 -3.48
C LEU A 80 -19.23 1.69 -2.64
N GLY A 81 -19.78 2.75 -3.24
CA GLY A 81 -20.62 3.73 -2.55
C GLY A 81 -19.83 4.71 -1.67
N VAL A 82 -20.39 5.90 -1.46
CA VAL A 82 -19.72 7.00 -0.73
C VAL A 82 -19.45 6.64 0.73
N ASP A 83 -20.35 5.88 1.37
CA ASP A 83 -20.25 5.51 2.80
C ASP A 83 -19.09 4.56 3.13
N ARG A 84 -18.40 4.07 2.10
CA ARG A 84 -17.22 3.20 2.20
C ARG A 84 -15.90 3.93 1.96
N VAL A 85 -15.94 5.25 1.72
CA VAL A 85 -14.76 6.10 1.60
C VAL A 85 -14.62 6.94 2.87
N LEU A 86 -13.63 6.62 3.69
CA LEU A 86 -13.31 7.31 4.93
C LEU A 86 -12.33 8.44 4.61
N ALA A 87 -12.84 9.68 4.57
CA ALA A 87 -12.08 10.86 4.21
C ALA A 87 -11.34 11.47 5.42
N GLU A 88 -10.01 11.37 5.43
CA GLU A 88 -9.16 11.95 6.45
C GLU A 88 -8.94 13.46 6.23
N PRO A 89 -9.13 14.32 7.24
CA PRO A 89 -8.92 15.77 7.10
C PRO A 89 -7.47 16.16 6.78
N SER A 90 -6.51 15.39 7.30
CA SER A 90 -5.07 15.64 7.14
C SER A 90 -4.28 14.35 7.27
N PRO A 91 -3.13 14.18 6.61
CA PRO A 91 -2.36 12.94 6.69
C PRO A 91 -1.82 12.69 8.11
N ARG A 92 -2.10 11.50 8.66
CA ARG A 92 -1.61 11.04 9.98
C ARG A 92 -0.82 9.73 9.92
N ASP A 93 -0.33 9.38 8.73
CA ASP A 93 0.37 8.12 8.45
C ASP A 93 -0.55 6.89 8.59
N SER A 94 -0.04 5.68 8.36
CA SER A 94 -0.89 4.49 8.16
C SER A 94 -1.69 4.06 9.39
N MET A 95 -1.20 4.29 10.62
CA MET A 95 -1.89 3.77 11.81
C MET A 95 -3.21 4.48 12.08
N ALA A 96 -3.29 5.80 11.88
CA ALA A 96 -4.54 6.53 12.05
C ALA A 96 -5.60 6.09 11.04
N ALA A 97 -5.19 5.87 9.78
CA ALA A 97 -6.06 5.40 8.70
C ALA A 97 -6.67 4.02 9.02
N ILE A 98 -5.79 3.06 9.31
CA ILE A 98 -6.18 1.68 9.59
C ILE A 98 -6.95 1.60 10.92
N GLY A 99 -6.52 2.34 11.93
CA GLY A 99 -7.17 2.40 13.24
C GLY A 99 -8.56 3.02 13.20
N LEU A 100 -8.78 4.06 12.38
CA LEU A 100 -10.12 4.61 12.15
C LEU A 100 -11.04 3.57 11.52
N ALA A 101 -10.57 2.91 10.46
CA ALA A 101 -11.35 1.85 9.80
C ALA A 101 -11.67 0.71 10.77
N ALA A 102 -10.70 0.28 11.58
CA ALA A 102 -10.89 -0.74 12.61
C ALA A 102 -11.93 -0.33 13.66
N ALA A 103 -11.86 0.91 14.15
CA ALA A 103 -12.82 1.43 15.13
C ALA A 103 -14.24 1.53 14.55
N VAL A 104 -14.39 2.01 13.31
CA VAL A 104 -15.69 2.09 12.61
C VAL A 104 -16.26 0.69 12.34
N LEU A 105 -15.43 -0.25 11.89
CA LEU A 105 -15.85 -1.63 11.67
C LEU A 105 -16.28 -2.30 12.98
N ALA A 106 -15.54 -2.07 14.07
CA ALA A 106 -15.89 -2.58 15.39
C ALA A 106 -17.22 -2.02 15.92
N GLU A 107 -17.53 -0.74 15.67
CA GLU A 107 -18.84 -0.16 16.00
C GLU A 107 -19.97 -0.78 15.19
N ARG A 108 -19.77 -0.99 13.88
CA ARG A 108 -20.80 -1.49 12.97
C ARG A 108 -21.08 -2.99 13.12
N HIS A 109 -20.05 -3.77 13.41
CA HIS A 109 -20.09 -5.23 13.26
C HIS A 109 -19.57 -5.99 14.49
N GLY A 110 -19.07 -5.29 15.51
CA GLY A 110 -18.48 -5.87 16.71
C GLY A 110 -16.95 -6.06 16.60
N PRO A 111 -16.27 -6.27 17.74
CA PRO A 111 -14.80 -6.31 17.80
C PRO A 111 -14.19 -7.57 17.18
N ASP A 112 -15.00 -8.61 16.92
CA ASP A 112 -14.52 -9.89 16.41
C ASP A 112 -14.35 -9.95 14.89
N VAL A 113 -14.76 -8.91 14.15
CA VAL A 113 -14.52 -8.86 12.71
C VAL A 113 -13.04 -8.85 12.38
N VAL A 114 -12.66 -9.54 11.29
CA VAL A 114 -11.30 -9.53 10.79
C VAL A 114 -11.18 -8.45 9.74
N LEU A 115 -10.16 -7.60 9.87
CA LEU A 115 -9.81 -6.61 8.86
C LEU A 115 -8.43 -6.92 8.26
N GLY A 116 -8.29 -6.68 6.96
CA GLY A 116 -7.01 -6.71 6.25
C GLY A 116 -6.70 -5.33 5.69
N SER A 117 -5.55 -4.77 6.01
CA SER A 117 -5.05 -3.52 5.42
C SER A 117 -4.21 -3.82 4.18
N PHE A 118 -4.58 -3.22 3.05
CA PHE A 118 -3.91 -3.39 1.75
C PHE A 118 -3.62 -2.03 1.13
N ALA A 119 -2.35 -1.70 0.94
CA ALA A 119 -1.97 -0.43 0.32
C ALA A 119 -2.56 -0.31 -1.09
N ALA A 120 -3.13 0.87 -1.41
CA ALA A 120 -3.81 1.12 -2.68
C ALA A 120 -2.89 1.12 -3.91
N ASP A 121 -1.58 1.10 -3.70
CA ASP A 121 -0.53 1.40 -4.66
C ASP A 121 0.46 0.24 -4.89
N HIS A 122 0.17 -0.97 -4.38
CA HIS A 122 0.95 -2.17 -4.68
C HIS A 122 0.48 -2.84 -5.97
N VAL A 123 1.41 -3.48 -6.68
CA VAL A 123 1.11 -4.38 -7.79
C VAL A 123 1.33 -5.81 -7.36
N ILE A 124 0.33 -6.65 -7.62
CA ILE A 124 0.31 -8.05 -7.24
C ILE A 124 -0.03 -8.89 -8.46
N THR A 125 0.79 -9.89 -8.74
CA THR A 125 0.59 -10.91 -9.79
C THR A 125 0.54 -12.30 -9.16
N GLY A 126 -0.14 -13.25 -9.80
CA GLY A 126 -0.44 -14.54 -9.15
C GLY A 126 -1.61 -14.39 -8.14
N LEU A 127 -2.77 -13.99 -8.66
CA LEU A 127 -3.96 -13.78 -7.84
C LEU A 127 -4.40 -15.04 -7.05
N PRO A 128 -4.34 -16.27 -7.59
CA PRO A 128 -4.68 -17.46 -6.81
C PRO A 128 -3.78 -17.63 -5.57
N GLU A 129 -2.48 -17.38 -5.70
CA GLU A 129 -1.52 -17.44 -4.61
C GLU A 129 -1.77 -16.33 -3.59
N PHE A 130 -2.06 -15.10 -4.06
CA PHE A 130 -2.47 -14.00 -3.19
C PHE A 130 -3.72 -14.34 -2.38
N GLU A 131 -4.78 -14.83 -3.05
CA GLU A 131 -6.02 -15.22 -2.38
C GLU A 131 -5.80 -16.32 -1.34
N ALA A 132 -4.98 -17.32 -1.65
CA ALA A 132 -4.62 -18.37 -0.69
C ALA A 132 -3.87 -17.81 0.53
N THR A 133 -2.87 -16.95 0.30
CA THR A 133 -2.13 -16.29 1.39
C THR A 133 -3.05 -15.46 2.28
N ILE A 134 -3.99 -14.69 1.72
CA ILE A 134 -4.92 -13.87 2.53
C ILE A 134 -5.91 -14.75 3.31
N ARG A 135 -6.38 -15.87 2.76
CA ARG A 135 -7.22 -16.83 3.51
C ARG A 135 -6.48 -17.40 4.72
N GLU A 136 -5.22 -17.80 4.55
CA GLU A 136 -4.39 -18.24 5.67
C GLU A 136 -4.16 -17.10 6.67
N ALA A 137 -3.91 -15.88 6.21
CA ALA A 137 -3.72 -14.72 7.08
C ALA A 137 -4.97 -14.41 7.93
N VAL A 138 -6.17 -14.51 7.34
CA VAL A 138 -7.44 -14.36 8.06
C VAL A 138 -7.60 -15.48 9.09
N ALA A 139 -7.32 -16.73 8.73
CA ALA A 139 -7.38 -17.85 9.66
C ALA A 139 -6.40 -17.69 10.84
N ALA A 140 -5.17 -17.23 10.57
CA ALA A 140 -4.17 -16.93 11.59
C ALA A 140 -4.59 -15.75 12.49
N ALA A 141 -5.18 -14.70 11.93
CA ALA A 141 -5.63 -13.53 12.68
C ALA A 141 -6.72 -13.87 13.71
N ARG A 142 -7.54 -14.89 13.43
CA ARG A 142 -8.55 -15.40 14.37
C ARG A 142 -7.94 -15.97 15.67
N THR A 143 -6.67 -16.39 15.66
CA THR A 143 -5.95 -16.81 16.87
C THR A 143 -5.61 -15.64 17.81
N GLY A 144 -5.85 -14.40 17.39
CA GLY A 144 -5.51 -13.19 18.15
C GLY A 144 -4.15 -12.61 17.79
N ALA A 145 -3.48 -13.12 16.77
CA ALA A 145 -2.23 -12.56 16.25
C ALA A 145 -2.48 -11.34 15.35
N VAL A 146 -1.55 -10.39 15.36
CA VAL A 146 -1.39 -9.41 14.29
C VAL A 146 -0.62 -10.10 13.16
N VAL A 147 -1.26 -10.34 12.02
CA VAL A 147 -0.66 -11.12 10.94
C VAL A 147 -0.13 -10.19 9.85
N THR A 148 1.11 -10.38 9.40
CA THR A 148 1.66 -9.74 8.20
C THR A 148 1.89 -10.75 7.08
N VAL A 149 2.04 -10.27 5.85
CA VAL A 149 2.47 -11.08 4.70
C VAL A 149 3.96 -10.86 4.43
N GLY A 150 4.71 -11.95 4.38
CA GLY A 150 6.15 -11.94 4.12
C GLY A 150 6.48 -12.28 2.67
N ILE A 151 7.10 -11.36 1.93
CA ILE A 151 7.60 -11.62 0.57
C ILE A 151 9.06 -12.06 0.65
N ARG A 152 9.44 -13.11 -0.07
CA ARG A 152 10.84 -13.56 -0.08
C ARG A 152 11.76 -12.43 -0.55
N ALA A 153 12.70 -12.04 0.30
CA ALA A 153 13.71 -11.05 -0.06
C ALA A 153 14.64 -11.60 -1.15
N THR A 154 14.82 -10.86 -2.23
CA THR A 154 15.72 -11.21 -3.35
C THR A 154 16.98 -10.34 -3.38
N GLU A 155 16.97 -9.22 -2.65
CA GLU A 155 18.08 -8.28 -2.54
C GLU A 155 18.08 -7.55 -1.18
N PRO A 156 19.17 -6.89 -0.77
CA PRO A 156 19.27 -6.21 0.53
C PRO A 156 18.69 -4.79 0.45
N SER A 157 17.38 -4.68 0.28
CA SER A 157 16.68 -3.40 0.21
C SER A 157 16.67 -2.68 1.56
N THR A 158 16.89 -1.38 1.56
CA THR A 158 16.71 -0.50 2.74
C THR A 158 15.34 0.19 2.75
N ALA A 159 14.52 -0.06 1.73
CA ALA A 159 13.21 0.56 1.56
C ALA A 159 12.08 -0.22 2.25
N PHE A 160 12.32 -1.50 2.60
CA PHE A 160 11.31 -2.40 3.15
C PHE A 160 11.60 -2.77 4.61
N GLY A 161 10.54 -3.07 5.36
CA GLY A 161 10.65 -3.78 6.63
C GLY A 161 11.05 -5.24 6.41
N TYR A 162 11.70 -5.84 7.40
CA TYR A 162 12.13 -7.22 7.40
C TYR A 162 11.48 -7.99 8.55
N VAL A 163 11.00 -9.20 8.25
CA VAL A 163 10.31 -10.09 9.18
C VAL A 163 11.05 -11.42 9.22
N ARG A 164 11.49 -11.82 10.42
CA ARG A 164 12.07 -13.13 10.67
C ARG A 164 10.98 -14.10 11.14
N GLY A 165 10.71 -15.10 10.32
CA GLY A 165 9.84 -16.22 10.68
C GLY A 165 10.51 -17.14 11.71
N GLY A 166 9.72 -17.66 12.63
CA GLY A 166 10.14 -18.61 13.66
C GLY A 166 9.39 -19.93 13.55
N ALA A 167 9.00 -20.48 14.69
CA ALA A 167 8.24 -21.74 14.74
C ALA A 167 6.84 -21.59 14.10
N PRO A 168 6.25 -22.67 13.57
CA PRO A 168 4.87 -22.69 13.09
C PRO A 168 3.89 -22.14 14.12
N LEU A 169 2.90 -21.36 13.65
CA LEU A 169 1.77 -20.93 14.44
C LEU A 169 0.72 -22.06 14.44
N ASP A 170 0.22 -22.42 15.61
CA ASP A 170 -0.91 -23.35 15.74
C ASP A 170 -2.22 -22.62 15.37
N ALA A 171 -2.53 -22.62 14.06
CA ALA A 171 -3.68 -21.93 13.49
C ALA A 171 -4.39 -22.82 12.45
N PRO A 172 -5.55 -23.41 12.79
CA PRO A 172 -6.34 -24.18 11.83
C PRO A 172 -6.68 -23.36 10.59
N GLY A 173 -6.36 -23.87 9.40
CA GLY A 173 -6.57 -23.17 8.13
C GLY A 173 -5.44 -22.22 7.72
N ALA A 174 -4.35 -22.16 8.47
CA ALA A 174 -3.14 -21.39 8.14
C ALA A 174 -1.86 -22.24 8.30
N PRO A 175 -1.71 -23.33 7.52
CA PRO A 175 -0.60 -24.28 7.69
C PRO A 175 0.80 -23.66 7.49
N HIS A 176 0.90 -22.52 6.78
CA HIS A 176 2.18 -21.85 6.54
C HIS A 176 2.43 -20.67 7.47
N ALA A 177 1.50 -20.35 8.38
CA ALA A 177 1.70 -19.26 9.33
C ALA A 177 2.84 -19.57 10.30
N LEU A 178 3.74 -18.61 10.48
CA LEU A 178 4.87 -18.69 11.40
C LEU A 178 4.75 -17.60 12.47
N ARG A 179 5.20 -17.88 13.69
CA ARG A 179 5.42 -16.83 14.69
C ARG A 179 6.54 -15.91 14.22
N VAL A 180 6.41 -14.61 14.46
CA VAL A 180 7.51 -13.67 14.19
C VAL A 180 8.41 -13.60 15.41
N VAL A 181 9.72 -13.74 15.18
CA VAL A 181 10.76 -13.64 16.22
C VAL A 181 11.63 -12.38 16.07
N GLY A 182 11.42 -11.62 14.99
CA GLY A 182 12.06 -10.34 14.75
C GLY A 182 11.31 -9.56 13.68
N PHE A 183 11.08 -8.28 13.93
CA PHE A 183 10.54 -7.33 12.98
C PHE A 183 11.42 -6.08 13.02
N THR A 184 11.83 -5.58 11.87
CA THR A 184 12.66 -4.38 11.77
C THR A 184 12.23 -3.57 10.57
N GLU A 185 11.70 -2.37 10.79
CA GLU A 185 11.31 -1.48 9.71
C GLU A 185 12.54 -0.75 9.12
N LYS A 186 12.74 -0.88 7.80
CA LYS A 186 13.76 -0.16 7.02
C LYS A 186 15.17 -0.17 7.66
N PRO A 187 15.81 -1.36 7.76
CA PRO A 187 17.15 -1.48 8.32
C PRO A 187 18.20 -0.74 7.47
N ASP A 188 19.37 -0.48 8.04
CA ASP A 188 20.52 -0.02 7.28
C ASP A 188 21.01 -1.08 6.27
N ALA A 189 21.81 -0.66 5.29
CA ALA A 189 22.26 -1.54 4.20
C ALA A 189 23.11 -2.73 4.68
N ALA A 190 23.90 -2.59 5.75
CA ALA A 190 24.69 -3.68 6.28
C ALA A 190 23.80 -4.72 6.95
N THR A 191 22.82 -4.27 7.72
CA THR A 191 21.81 -5.11 8.36
C THR A 191 20.93 -5.82 7.32
N ALA A 192 20.48 -5.13 6.27
CA ALA A 192 19.71 -5.74 5.17
C ALA A 192 20.50 -6.85 4.45
N ALA A 193 21.80 -6.63 4.21
CA ALA A 193 22.70 -7.63 3.61
C ALA A 193 22.87 -8.86 4.51
N GLN A 194 22.99 -8.65 5.83
CA GLN A 194 23.04 -9.75 6.80
C GLN A 194 21.74 -10.55 6.81
N TYR A 195 20.58 -9.88 6.81
CA TYR A 195 19.27 -10.54 6.77
C TYR A 195 19.07 -11.38 5.50
N LEU A 196 19.46 -10.86 4.34
CA LEU A 196 19.40 -11.61 3.09
C LEU A 196 20.29 -12.85 3.14
N ALA A 197 21.50 -12.73 3.71
CA ALA A 197 22.47 -13.82 3.77
C ALA A 197 22.03 -15.00 4.64
N THR A 198 21.16 -14.81 5.64
CA THR A 198 20.64 -15.93 6.45
C THR A 198 19.57 -16.72 5.71
N GLY A 199 18.84 -16.09 4.78
CA GLY A 199 17.67 -16.68 4.13
C GLY A 199 16.46 -16.86 5.04
N GLU A 200 16.52 -16.38 6.30
CA GLU A 200 15.46 -16.52 7.30
C GLU A 200 14.49 -15.33 7.32
N TYR A 201 14.81 -14.26 6.61
CA TYR A 201 14.01 -13.04 6.57
C TYR A 201 13.22 -12.93 5.27
N SER A 202 12.02 -12.36 5.42
CA SER A 202 11.16 -11.91 4.33
C SER A 202 10.95 -10.40 4.44
N TRP A 203 10.68 -9.74 3.33
CA TRP A 203 10.19 -8.37 3.34
C TRP A 203 8.77 -8.32 3.90
N ASN A 204 8.49 -7.33 4.74
CA ASN A 204 7.14 -6.96 5.15
C ASN A 204 6.43 -6.35 3.92
N ALA A 205 5.36 -6.99 3.46
CA ALA A 205 4.58 -6.51 2.32
C ALA A 205 3.73 -5.27 2.62
N GLY A 206 3.77 -4.74 3.85
CA GLY A 206 2.91 -3.65 4.32
C GLY A 206 1.43 -4.05 4.40
N MET A 207 1.13 -5.35 4.39
CA MET A 207 -0.22 -5.89 4.51
C MET A 207 -0.41 -6.47 5.90
N PHE A 208 -1.45 -6.04 6.61
CA PHE A 208 -1.73 -6.50 7.97
C PHE A 208 -3.15 -7.03 8.08
N VAL A 209 -3.31 -8.26 8.58
CA VAL A 209 -4.60 -8.91 8.83
C VAL A 209 -4.74 -9.18 10.33
N VAL A 210 -5.81 -8.66 10.93
CA VAL A 210 -5.99 -8.66 12.38
C VAL A 210 -7.47 -8.56 12.74
N ARG A 211 -7.85 -9.08 13.91
CA ARG A 211 -9.17 -8.80 14.47
C ARG A 211 -9.27 -7.34 14.91
N ALA A 212 -10.38 -6.66 14.64
CA ALA A 212 -10.54 -5.25 14.97
C ALA A 212 -10.30 -4.95 16.47
N GLY A 213 -10.88 -5.77 17.36
CA GLY A 213 -10.69 -5.66 18.81
C GLY A 213 -9.22 -5.82 19.22
N VAL A 214 -8.51 -6.81 18.66
CA VAL A 214 -7.08 -7.05 18.96
C VAL A 214 -6.23 -5.85 18.59
N LEU A 215 -6.47 -5.25 17.42
CA LEU A 215 -5.75 -4.04 17.00
C LEU A 215 -6.03 -2.86 17.93
N LEU A 216 -7.30 -2.67 18.30
CA LEU A 216 -7.72 -1.59 19.21
C LEU A 216 -7.17 -1.79 20.63
N ASP A 217 -7.13 -3.02 21.14
CA ASP A 217 -6.54 -3.35 22.44
C ASP A 217 -5.03 -3.06 22.47
N HIS A 218 -4.32 -3.41 21.39
CA HIS A 218 -2.91 -3.05 21.25
C HIS A 218 -2.71 -1.53 21.19
N LEU A 219 -3.56 -0.79 20.48
CA LEU A 219 -3.53 0.67 20.47
C LEU A 219 -3.84 1.25 21.86
N ALA A 220 -4.80 0.71 22.59
CA ALA A 220 -5.14 1.18 23.93
C ALA A 220 -3.95 1.02 24.89
N ALA A 221 -3.22 -0.10 24.78
CA ALA A 221 -2.04 -0.36 25.60
C ALA A 221 -0.84 0.51 25.23
N GLN A 222 -0.61 0.76 23.94
CA GLN A 222 0.63 1.36 23.43
C GLN A 222 0.50 2.87 23.15
N LEU A 223 -0.66 3.30 22.66
CA LEU A 223 -0.96 4.67 22.22
C LEU A 223 -2.38 5.08 22.65
N PRO A 224 -2.67 5.16 23.97
CA PRO A 224 -4.03 5.37 24.48
C PRO A 224 -4.73 6.61 23.93
N ALA A 225 -3.99 7.71 23.74
CA ALA A 225 -4.56 8.94 23.16
C ALA A 225 -5.01 8.75 21.70
N LEU A 226 -4.27 7.96 20.90
CA LEU A 226 -4.66 7.61 19.53
C LEU A 226 -5.90 6.70 19.55
N HIS A 227 -5.88 5.66 20.39
CA HIS A 227 -7.02 4.77 20.58
C HIS A 227 -8.30 5.54 20.94
N ASP A 228 -8.25 6.36 22.00
CA ASP A 228 -9.43 7.06 22.51
C ASP A 228 -9.96 8.07 21.50
N GLY A 229 -9.07 8.76 20.78
CA GLY A 229 -9.45 9.66 19.71
C GLY A 229 -10.15 8.94 18.55
N LEU A 230 -9.63 7.79 18.11
CA LEU A 230 -10.24 6.98 17.06
C LEU A 230 -11.60 6.40 17.49
N ARG A 231 -11.73 5.90 18.72
CA ARG A 231 -13.01 5.40 19.28
C ARG A 231 -14.05 6.52 19.36
N ARG A 232 -13.65 7.73 19.77
CA ARG A 232 -14.52 8.90 19.83
C ARG A 232 -15.05 9.30 18.46
N ILE A 233 -14.20 9.27 17.43
CA ILE A 233 -14.61 9.55 16.05
C ILE A 233 -15.54 8.44 15.55
N ALA A 234 -15.20 7.17 15.77
CA ALA A 234 -15.96 6.02 15.30
C ALA A 234 -17.38 5.97 15.89
N ALA A 235 -17.55 6.29 17.18
CA ALA A 235 -18.85 6.30 17.85
C ALA A 235 -19.85 7.31 17.24
N ALA A 236 -19.36 8.35 16.57
CA ALA A 236 -20.17 9.34 15.87
C ALA A 236 -20.23 9.13 14.35
N TRP A 237 -19.57 8.09 13.83
CA TRP A 237 -19.30 7.96 12.39
C TRP A 237 -20.56 7.84 11.53
N ASP A 238 -21.56 7.09 12.03
CA ASP A 238 -22.84 6.88 11.35
C ASP A 238 -23.94 7.81 11.91
N THR A 239 -23.54 9.02 12.35
CA THR A 239 -24.44 10.05 12.90
C THR A 239 -24.16 11.42 12.27
N ASP A 240 -25.08 12.37 12.46
CA ASP A 240 -24.90 13.75 12.00
C ASP A 240 -23.73 14.49 12.70
N GLU A 241 -23.15 13.93 13.76
CA GLU A 241 -22.01 14.50 14.47
C GLU A 241 -20.65 14.14 13.86
N ARG A 242 -20.59 13.21 12.88
CA ARG A 242 -19.33 12.68 12.31
C ARG A 242 -18.32 13.77 12.00
N ASP A 243 -18.72 14.72 11.17
CA ASP A 243 -17.79 15.72 10.61
C ASP A 243 -17.29 16.66 11.71
N ALA A 244 -18.14 17.00 12.68
CA ALA A 244 -17.76 17.81 13.85
C ALA A 244 -16.76 17.06 14.75
N ARG A 245 -16.98 15.76 15.01
CA ARG A 245 -16.08 14.94 15.84
C ARG A 245 -14.75 14.69 15.17
N LEU A 246 -14.77 14.46 13.86
CA LEU A 246 -13.59 14.28 13.05
C LEU A 246 -12.74 15.57 13.04
N ALA A 247 -13.35 16.73 12.81
CA ALA A 247 -12.64 18.02 12.80
C ALA A 247 -12.03 18.38 14.17
N ASP A 248 -12.74 18.09 15.27
CA ASP A 248 -12.27 18.35 16.65
C ASP A 248 -11.13 17.41 17.06
N THR A 249 -11.23 16.12 16.72
CA THR A 249 -10.36 15.08 17.29
C THR A 249 -9.15 14.76 16.41
N TRP A 250 -9.33 14.70 15.08
CA TRP A 250 -8.29 14.27 14.14
C TRP A 250 -6.98 15.08 14.22
N PRO A 251 -6.99 16.42 14.39
CA PRO A 251 -5.76 17.21 14.48
C PRO A 251 -4.87 16.85 15.68
N GLY A 252 -5.44 16.27 16.73
CA GLY A 252 -4.71 15.85 17.93
C GLY A 252 -4.12 14.45 17.84
N LEU A 253 -4.47 13.66 16.83
CA LEU A 253 -4.02 12.26 16.72
C LEU A 253 -2.52 12.16 16.44
N THR A 254 -1.86 11.21 17.09
CA THR A 254 -0.45 10.91 16.84
C THR A 254 -0.24 10.50 15.38
N LYS A 255 0.73 11.14 14.72
CA LYS A 255 1.16 10.75 13.37
C LYS A 255 2.20 9.64 13.48
N ILE A 256 1.84 8.41 13.09
CA ILE A 256 2.72 7.24 13.20
C ILE A 256 2.28 6.12 12.25
N ALA A 257 3.25 5.39 11.69
CA ALA A 257 2.98 4.21 10.86
C ALA A 257 2.64 2.98 11.73
N ILE A 258 1.83 2.07 11.20
CA ILE A 258 1.45 0.81 11.86
C ILE A 258 2.68 -0.04 12.23
N ASP A 259 3.74 0.00 11.43
CA ASP A 259 4.96 -0.76 11.66
C ASP A 259 5.58 -0.42 13.01
N HIS A 260 5.72 0.88 13.32
CA HIS A 260 6.24 1.36 14.61
C HIS A 260 5.19 1.35 15.73
N ALA A 261 3.92 1.59 15.39
CA ALA A 261 2.85 1.68 16.39
C ALA A 261 2.42 0.32 16.93
N ILE A 262 2.51 -0.73 16.12
CA ILE A 262 1.96 -2.05 16.40
C ILE A 262 2.95 -3.16 16.02
N ALA A 263 3.41 -3.23 14.77
CA ALA A 263 4.11 -4.42 14.29
C ALA A 263 5.41 -4.72 15.06
N GLU A 264 6.31 -3.74 15.19
CA GLU A 264 7.55 -3.86 15.96
C GLU A 264 7.32 -4.19 17.45
N PRO A 265 6.57 -3.38 18.22
CA PRO A 265 6.37 -3.64 19.64
C PRO A 265 5.59 -4.93 19.94
N VAL A 266 4.58 -5.27 19.12
CA VAL A 266 3.81 -6.51 19.30
C VAL A 266 4.63 -7.73 18.88
N ALA A 267 5.52 -7.61 17.87
CA ALA A 267 6.44 -8.68 17.50
C ALA A 267 7.42 -8.97 18.64
N ALA A 268 7.96 -7.94 19.29
CA ALA A 268 8.83 -8.10 20.46
C ALA A 268 8.12 -8.81 21.63
N ALA A 269 6.80 -8.68 21.75
CA ALA A 269 5.97 -9.37 22.73
C ALA A 269 5.47 -10.77 22.26
N GLY A 270 5.81 -11.20 21.04
CA GLY A 270 5.41 -12.50 20.48
C GLY A 270 3.97 -12.57 19.96
N GLY A 271 3.32 -11.41 19.74
CA GLY A 271 1.93 -11.32 19.27
C GLY A 271 1.77 -11.19 17.74
N VAL A 272 2.87 -11.22 16.99
CA VAL A 272 2.86 -11.12 15.52
C VAL A 272 3.08 -12.49 14.89
N ALA A 273 2.34 -12.75 13.80
CA ALA A 273 2.57 -13.88 12.91
C ALA A 273 2.83 -13.40 11.48
N VAL A 274 3.48 -14.23 10.68
CA VAL A 274 3.73 -13.99 9.26
C VAL A 274 3.23 -15.16 8.44
N VAL A 275 2.53 -14.86 7.34
CA VAL A 275 2.22 -15.84 6.30
C VAL A 275 3.12 -15.57 5.10
N PRO A 276 3.94 -16.52 4.65
CA PRO A 276 4.74 -16.37 3.44
C PRO A 276 3.85 -16.18 2.20
N GLY A 277 4.10 -15.11 1.44
CA GLY A 277 3.49 -14.89 0.13
C GLY A 277 4.35 -15.47 -0.99
N THR A 278 3.74 -16.24 -1.88
CA THR A 278 4.41 -16.80 -3.08
C THR A 278 3.96 -16.15 -4.39
N PHE A 279 3.26 -15.03 -4.28
CA PHE A 279 2.78 -14.20 -5.39
C PHE A 279 3.81 -13.11 -5.75
N GLY A 280 3.72 -12.56 -6.96
CA GLY A 280 4.55 -11.42 -7.34
C GLY A 280 4.06 -10.15 -6.65
N TRP A 281 4.98 -9.35 -6.11
CA TRP A 281 4.67 -8.14 -5.35
C TRP A 281 5.70 -7.04 -5.67
N ASP A 282 5.21 -5.81 -5.88
CA ASP A 282 6.01 -4.61 -6.07
C ASP A 282 5.26 -3.39 -5.51
N ASP A 283 5.95 -2.46 -4.85
CA ASP A 283 5.36 -1.26 -4.23
C ASP A 283 5.41 -0.01 -5.13
N ILE A 284 5.99 -0.13 -6.33
CA ILE A 284 6.29 0.94 -7.28
C ILE A 284 6.80 2.20 -6.57
N GLY A 285 8.04 2.13 -6.10
CA GLY A 285 8.70 3.23 -5.40
C GLY A 285 9.20 4.36 -6.31
N ASP A 286 9.59 4.04 -7.55
CA ASP A 286 10.16 4.97 -8.53
C ASP A 286 10.09 4.43 -9.98
N PHE A 287 10.72 5.14 -10.94
CA PHE A 287 10.77 4.72 -12.34
C PHE A 287 11.66 3.50 -12.61
N ALA A 288 12.59 3.16 -11.73
CA ALA A 288 13.36 1.93 -11.86
C ALA A 288 12.43 0.72 -11.61
N SER A 289 11.68 0.73 -10.51
CA SER A 289 10.65 -0.29 -10.21
C SER A 289 9.59 -0.35 -11.31
N LEU A 290 9.06 0.80 -11.74
CA LEU A 290 8.08 0.87 -12.82
C LEU A 290 8.60 0.24 -14.12
N GLY A 291 9.85 0.51 -14.50
CA GLY A 291 10.45 -0.07 -15.69
C GLY A 291 10.54 -1.59 -15.64
N THR A 292 10.86 -2.15 -14.47
CA THR A 292 10.95 -3.61 -14.27
C THR A 292 9.57 -4.23 -14.39
N LEU A 293 8.57 -3.59 -13.80
CA LEU A 293 7.18 -4.03 -13.88
C LEU A 293 6.66 -4.04 -15.33
N LEU A 294 6.86 -2.95 -16.07
CA LEU A 294 6.40 -2.82 -17.44
C LEU A 294 7.09 -3.83 -18.38
N ALA A 295 8.40 -4.02 -18.22
CA ALA A 295 9.16 -4.99 -19.01
C ALA A 295 8.69 -6.44 -18.78
N ALA A 296 8.25 -6.76 -17.56
CA ALA A 296 7.72 -8.10 -17.24
C ALA A 296 6.32 -8.37 -17.82
N GLY A 297 5.56 -7.31 -18.17
CA GLY A 297 4.17 -7.40 -18.60
C GLY A 297 3.96 -7.56 -20.12
N GLY A 298 5.01 -7.56 -20.93
CA GLY A 298 4.89 -7.48 -22.39
C GLY A 298 6.05 -8.10 -23.17
N ASP A 299 6.44 -7.43 -24.24
CA ASP A 299 7.52 -7.78 -25.18
C ASP A 299 8.94 -7.50 -24.64
N GLY A 300 9.07 -7.23 -23.34
CA GLY A 300 10.32 -6.84 -22.70
C GLY A 300 10.59 -5.34 -22.75
N VAL A 301 9.70 -4.52 -23.32
CA VAL A 301 9.88 -3.08 -23.46
C VAL A 301 9.12 -2.31 -22.37
N ALA A 302 9.83 -1.47 -21.61
CA ALA A 302 9.24 -0.65 -20.56
C ALA A 302 8.57 0.61 -21.13
N THR A 303 7.39 0.48 -21.74
CA THR A 303 6.59 1.61 -22.24
C THR A 303 5.26 1.75 -21.49
N LEU A 304 4.92 2.96 -21.06
CA LEU A 304 3.59 3.31 -20.54
C LEU A 304 2.91 4.28 -21.53
N GLY A 305 1.72 3.94 -21.99
CA GLY A 305 1.01 4.67 -23.05
C GLY A 305 1.17 4.00 -24.42
N ASP A 306 0.99 4.78 -25.49
CA ASP A 306 1.01 4.27 -26.86
C ASP A 306 2.44 3.92 -27.32
N ALA A 307 2.71 2.63 -27.51
CA ALA A 307 4.03 2.13 -27.92
C ALA A 307 4.42 2.60 -29.34
N ASP A 308 3.47 2.88 -30.22
CA ASP A 308 3.73 3.34 -31.60
C ASP A 308 4.35 4.73 -31.64
N LEU A 309 4.24 5.49 -30.53
CA LEU A 309 4.85 6.80 -30.38
C LEU A 309 6.31 6.73 -29.88
N VAL A 310 6.86 5.54 -29.63
CA VAL A 310 8.18 5.41 -29.01
C VAL A 310 9.17 4.70 -29.92
N LEU A 311 10.26 5.39 -30.26
CA LEU A 311 11.40 4.84 -30.99
C LEU A 311 12.61 4.72 -30.06
N ARG A 312 13.24 3.55 -30.03
CA ARG A 312 14.48 3.29 -29.31
C ARG A 312 15.55 2.81 -30.29
N VAL A 313 16.72 3.43 -30.25
CA VAL A 313 17.89 3.04 -31.05
C VAL A 313 19.09 3.02 -30.12
N ASP A 314 19.67 1.86 -29.85
CA ASP A 314 20.79 1.71 -28.90
C ASP A 314 20.48 2.30 -27.50
N ALA A 315 19.29 2.00 -26.98
CA ALA A 315 18.75 2.55 -25.73
C ALA A 315 18.17 1.45 -24.82
N ASP A 316 18.97 0.42 -24.56
CA ASP A 316 18.58 -0.74 -23.76
C ASP A 316 18.13 -0.32 -22.34
N GLY A 317 17.08 -0.95 -21.83
CA GLY A 317 16.53 -0.65 -20.50
C GLY A 317 15.78 0.68 -20.41
N ALA A 318 15.61 1.44 -21.51
CA ALA A 318 14.93 2.73 -21.49
C ALA A 318 13.43 2.62 -21.16
N VAL A 319 13.03 3.31 -20.10
CA VAL A 319 11.63 3.44 -19.66
C VAL A 319 11.04 4.69 -20.27
N VAL A 320 9.94 4.55 -21.01
CA VAL A 320 9.27 5.69 -21.65
C VAL A 320 7.80 5.71 -21.26
N ALA A 321 7.34 6.80 -20.67
CA ALA A 321 5.91 7.08 -20.51
C ALA A 321 5.53 8.21 -21.47
N THR A 322 4.60 7.97 -22.40
CA THR A 322 4.15 8.98 -23.38
C THR A 322 2.77 9.52 -23.04
N GLY A 323 2.64 10.86 -23.09
CA GLY A 323 1.38 11.58 -22.95
C GLY A 323 0.74 11.93 -24.30
N GLY A 324 1.21 11.33 -25.39
CA GLY A 324 0.74 11.56 -26.76
C GLY A 324 1.78 12.21 -27.68
N ARG A 325 2.95 12.62 -27.18
CA ARG A 325 4.07 13.05 -28.04
C ARG A 325 4.88 11.85 -28.51
N THR A 326 5.39 11.91 -29.74
CA THR A 326 6.38 10.94 -30.24
C THR A 326 7.72 11.18 -29.54
N VAL A 327 8.29 10.11 -28.97
CA VAL A 327 9.55 10.13 -28.22
C VAL A 327 10.58 9.23 -28.92
N SER A 328 11.76 9.75 -29.18
CA SER A 328 12.90 8.97 -29.69
C SER A 328 14.06 9.01 -28.70
N VAL A 329 14.50 7.83 -28.24
CA VAL A 329 15.66 7.67 -27.37
C VAL A 329 16.76 6.98 -28.16
N VAL A 330 17.87 7.70 -28.39
CA VAL A 330 18.97 7.24 -29.25
C VAL A 330 20.29 7.28 -28.48
N GLY A 331 20.93 6.13 -28.28
CA GLY A 331 22.24 6.01 -27.64
C GLY A 331 22.26 6.30 -26.14
N VAL A 332 21.11 6.20 -25.46
CA VAL A 332 20.98 6.49 -24.01
C VAL A 332 20.40 5.27 -23.30
N PRO A 333 21.23 4.33 -22.84
CA PRO A 333 20.77 3.18 -22.07
C PRO A 333 20.21 3.62 -20.71
N ASP A 334 19.25 2.87 -20.19
CA ASP A 334 18.55 3.12 -18.92
C ASP A 334 17.95 4.52 -18.78
N ALA A 335 17.69 5.20 -19.90
CA ALA A 335 16.99 6.48 -19.91
C ALA A 335 15.58 6.31 -19.35
N VAL A 336 15.14 7.29 -18.59
CA VAL A 336 13.74 7.42 -18.17
C VAL A 336 13.23 8.71 -18.79
N VAL A 337 12.28 8.58 -19.72
CA VAL A 337 11.64 9.73 -20.39
C VAL A 337 10.16 9.69 -20.12
N VAL A 338 9.65 10.73 -19.46
CA VAL A 338 8.26 10.79 -19.03
C VAL A 338 7.65 12.07 -19.57
N ASP A 339 6.74 11.89 -20.52
CA ASP A 339 6.02 12.95 -21.19
C ASP A 339 4.61 13.06 -20.59
N THR A 340 4.28 14.26 -20.13
CA THR A 340 2.92 14.65 -19.70
C THR A 340 2.53 15.95 -20.41
N PRO A 341 1.25 16.34 -20.44
CA PRO A 341 0.81 17.49 -21.23
C PRO A 341 1.62 18.78 -20.99
N ASP A 342 1.99 19.05 -19.74
CA ASP A 342 2.61 20.27 -19.26
C ASP A 342 4.08 20.12 -18.82
N ALA A 343 4.59 18.89 -18.67
CA ALA A 343 5.96 18.65 -18.21
C ALA A 343 6.59 17.43 -18.89
N VAL A 344 7.92 17.50 -19.09
CA VAL A 344 8.75 16.36 -19.49
C VAL A 344 9.83 16.15 -18.43
N LEU A 345 9.97 14.92 -17.95
CA LEU A 345 11.10 14.49 -17.14
C LEU A 345 12.03 13.62 -18.00
N VAL A 346 13.33 13.91 -17.92
CA VAL A 346 14.38 13.06 -18.44
C VAL A 346 15.36 12.77 -17.30
N THR A 347 15.59 11.49 -17.02
CA THR A 347 16.56 11.02 -16.02
C THR A 347 17.11 9.66 -16.46
N THR A 348 17.81 8.96 -15.57
CA THR A 348 18.17 7.55 -15.76
C THR A 348 17.64 6.71 -14.60
N ARG A 349 17.52 5.39 -14.79
CA ARG A 349 17.06 4.48 -13.72
C ARG A 349 17.89 4.61 -12.44
N ALA A 350 19.21 4.80 -12.57
CA ALA A 350 20.11 5.04 -11.43
C ALA A 350 19.80 6.31 -10.63
N HIS A 351 19.16 7.31 -11.24
CA HIS A 351 18.81 8.59 -10.61
C HIS A 351 17.30 8.71 -10.34
N ALA A 352 16.52 7.64 -10.48
CA ALA A 352 15.06 7.67 -10.32
C ALA A 352 14.62 8.18 -8.93
N GLN A 353 15.33 7.81 -7.86
CA GLN A 353 15.09 8.32 -6.50
C GLN A 353 15.28 9.83 -6.37
N GLN A 354 16.10 10.46 -7.23
CA GLN A 354 16.40 11.89 -7.19
C GLN A 354 15.28 12.75 -7.80
N VAL A 355 14.27 12.16 -8.45
CA VAL A 355 13.10 12.89 -8.97
C VAL A 355 12.42 13.73 -7.89
N LYS A 356 12.44 13.27 -6.63
CA LYS A 356 11.94 14.05 -5.49
C LYS A 356 12.63 15.42 -5.37
N GLN A 357 13.93 15.50 -5.66
CA GLN A 357 14.67 16.76 -5.61
C GLN A 357 14.19 17.75 -6.68
N ALA A 358 13.77 17.26 -7.84
CA ALA A 358 13.16 18.11 -8.87
C ALA A 358 11.82 18.70 -8.40
N VAL A 359 10.98 17.90 -7.75
CA VAL A 359 9.71 18.35 -7.15
C VAL A 359 9.96 19.43 -6.08
N ASP A 360 10.92 19.20 -5.19
CA ASP A 360 11.28 20.18 -4.16
C ASP A 360 11.81 21.48 -4.80
N ALA A 361 12.64 21.36 -5.84
CA ALA A 361 13.17 22.51 -6.56
C ALA A 361 12.10 23.29 -7.37
N TRP A 362 11.02 22.65 -7.83
CA TRP A 362 9.87 23.34 -8.44
C TRP A 362 9.03 24.07 -7.39
N ARG A 363 8.84 23.47 -6.22
CA ARG A 363 8.17 24.10 -5.08
C ARG A 363 8.89 25.37 -4.64
N ASP A 364 10.21 25.34 -4.53
CA ASP A 364 11.02 26.51 -4.16
C ASP A 364 10.92 27.65 -5.20
N ARG A 365 10.54 27.34 -6.44
CA ARG A 365 10.28 28.30 -7.51
C ARG A 365 8.83 28.79 -7.56
N GLY A 366 7.98 28.36 -6.62
CA GLY A 366 6.56 28.72 -6.57
C GLY A 366 5.72 28.12 -7.71
N ARG A 367 6.18 27.02 -8.32
CA ARG A 367 5.46 26.32 -9.39
C ARG A 367 4.54 25.23 -8.84
N ASP A 368 3.59 25.64 -8.01
CA ASP A 368 2.62 24.72 -7.37
C ASP A 368 1.72 24.01 -8.40
N ASP A 369 1.56 24.58 -9.59
CA ASP A 369 0.90 23.95 -10.73
C ASP A 369 1.60 22.66 -11.21
N LEU A 370 2.89 22.51 -10.88
CA LEU A 370 3.68 21.32 -11.22
C LEU A 370 3.68 20.24 -10.13
N LEU A 371 3.10 20.45 -8.94
CA LEU A 371 3.36 19.61 -7.75
C LEU A 371 2.33 18.52 -7.44
#